data_AF-A0A2J6J059-F1
#
_entry.id   AF-A0A2J6J059-F1
#
_cell.length_a   1.000
_cell.length_b   1.000
_cell.length_c   1.000
_cell.angle_alpha   90.00
_cell.angle_beta   90.00
_cell.angle_gamma   90.00
#
_symmetry.space_group_name_H-M   'P 1'
#
loop_
_entity.id
_entity.type
_entity.pdbx_description
1 polymer ?
#
loop_
_entity_poly.entity_id
_entity_poly.type
_entity_poly.pdbx_seq_one_letter_code
_entity_poly.pdbx_strand_id
1 'polypeptide(L)'
;MSLIPMVVEQTGRGERAYDIYSRLLKDRIIFLGGPIDDHIANLVIAQLLFLEAEDPEKDIHLYINSPGGVVTAGMAIYDTMRYLKAPVSTICVGQAASMGAVLLAAGEKGKRYTLPNSRIMIHQPLGGFQGQATDINIHAQEILRMRETLNTILAEHTGQKFDKIAADTERDFFMGSDAAKKYGIVDDIVQRKSQSGD
;
A
#
# COMPACT_ATOMS: atom_id res chain seq x y z
N MET A 1 -6.69 19.84 -14.06
CA MET A 1 -5.54 19.38 -13.27
C MET A 1 -5.21 20.45 -12.25
N SER A 2 -5.10 20.12 -10.97
CA SER A 2 -4.55 21.07 -9.99
C SER A 2 -3.05 21.16 -10.20
N LEU A 3 -2.50 22.37 -10.13
CA LEU A 3 -1.05 22.59 -10.16
C LEU A 3 -0.40 21.90 -8.95
N ILE A 4 0.66 21.13 -9.19
CA ILE A 4 1.51 20.59 -8.13
C ILE A 4 2.46 21.72 -7.70
N PRO A 5 2.51 22.09 -6.41
CA PRO A 5 3.41 23.13 -5.94
C PRO A 5 4.89 22.79 -6.17
N MET A 6 5.66 23.81 -6.51
CA MET A 6 7.12 23.72 -6.68
C MET A 6 7.84 24.21 -5.44
N VAL A 7 8.99 23.62 -5.15
CA VAL A 7 9.92 24.00 -4.08
C VAL A 7 11.30 24.27 -4.67
N VAL A 8 11.98 25.29 -4.14
CA VAL A 8 13.35 25.65 -4.54
C VAL A 8 14.31 25.29 -3.42
N GLU A 9 15.32 24.48 -3.72
CA GLU A 9 16.38 24.09 -2.79
C GLU A 9 17.69 24.78 -3.18
N GLN A 10 18.26 25.56 -2.26
CA GLN A 10 19.59 26.13 -2.42
C GLN A 10 20.64 25.08 -2.07
N THR A 11 21.45 24.72 -3.05
CA THR A 11 22.61 23.84 -2.87
C THR A 11 23.89 24.65 -2.97
N GLY A 12 25.02 24.12 -2.48
CA GLY A 12 26.33 24.76 -2.66
C GLY A 12 26.76 24.97 -4.12
N ARG A 13 26.01 24.43 -5.10
CA ARG A 13 26.24 24.59 -6.55
C ARG A 13 25.15 25.41 -7.26
N GLY A 14 24.24 26.04 -6.52
CA GLY A 14 23.14 26.86 -7.06
C GLY A 14 21.75 26.38 -6.64
N GLU A 15 20.72 26.94 -7.26
CA GLU A 15 19.31 26.63 -6.99
C GLU A 15 18.81 25.50 -7.88
N ARG A 16 18.04 24.57 -7.29
CA ARG A 16 17.28 23.55 -8.03
C ARG A 16 15.82 23.61 -7.64
N ALA A 17 14.95 23.58 -8.64
CA ALA A 17 13.51 23.53 -8.44
C ALA A 17 12.99 22.09 -8.63
N TYR A 18 12.12 21.65 -7.73
CA TYR A 18 11.46 20.35 -7.75
C TYR A 18 9.96 20.55 -7.54
N ASP A 19 9.11 19.70 -8.10
CA ASP A 19 7.77 19.57 -7.55
C ASP A 19 7.83 18.88 -6.17
N ILE A 20 6.79 19.06 -5.36
CA ILE A 20 6.79 18.54 -4.00
C ILE A 20 6.98 17.01 -3.91
N TYR A 21 6.47 16.24 -4.88
CA TYR A 21 6.63 14.78 -4.88
C TYR A 21 8.03 14.37 -5.31
N SER A 22 8.61 15.02 -6.33
CA SER A 22 10.02 14.82 -6.69
C SER A 22 10.96 15.14 -5.53
N ARG A 23 10.64 16.18 -4.73
CA ARG A 23 11.42 16.48 -3.53
C ARG A 23 11.30 15.38 -2.48
N LEU A 24 10.11 14.81 -2.27
CA LEU A 24 9.90 13.68 -1.36
C LEU A 24 10.59 12.40 -1.83
N LEU A 25 10.61 12.14 -3.14
CA LEU A 25 11.27 10.97 -3.70
C LEU A 25 12.79 10.97 -3.42
N LYS A 26 13.41 12.15 -3.36
CA LYS A 26 14.82 12.31 -2.94
C LYS A 26 15.06 11.84 -1.50
N ASP A 27 14.04 11.93 -0.64
CA ASP A 27 14.04 11.39 0.73
C ASP A 27 13.46 9.97 0.79
N ARG A 28 13.35 9.29 -0.37
CA ARG A 28 12.85 7.91 -0.54
C ARG A 28 11.39 7.72 -0.13
N ILE A 29 10.59 8.79 -0.24
CA ILE A 29 9.16 8.79 0.06
C ILE A 29 8.36 8.69 -1.23
N ILE A 30 7.52 7.67 -1.34
CA ILE A 30 6.55 7.46 -2.42
C ILE A 30 5.15 7.65 -1.85
N PHE A 31 4.31 8.41 -2.55
CA PHE A 31 2.91 8.63 -2.14
C PHE A 31 1.95 7.88 -3.06
N LEU A 32 1.29 6.85 -2.52
CA LEU A 32 0.18 6.15 -3.16
C LEU A 32 -1.13 6.78 -2.70
N GLY A 33 -1.52 7.87 -3.38
CA GLY A 33 -2.72 8.66 -3.09
C GLY A 33 -3.81 8.45 -4.14
N GLY A 34 -4.97 7.91 -3.73
CA GLY A 34 -6.12 7.68 -4.60
C GLY A 34 -6.28 6.23 -5.06
N PRO A 35 -7.20 5.98 -6.02
CA PRO A 35 -7.46 4.65 -6.54
C PRO A 35 -6.23 4.02 -7.20
N ILE A 36 -6.11 2.70 -7.09
CA ILE A 36 -5.03 1.93 -7.73
C ILE A 36 -5.51 1.47 -9.11
N ASP A 37 -4.87 1.98 -10.15
CA ASP A 37 -5.02 1.53 -11.53
C ASP A 37 -3.65 1.23 -12.16
N ASP A 38 -3.63 0.76 -13.40
CA ASP A 38 -2.39 0.39 -14.09
C ASP A 38 -1.44 1.58 -14.27
N HIS A 39 -1.96 2.80 -14.39
CA HIS A 39 -1.13 3.99 -14.53
C HIS A 39 -0.39 4.31 -13.23
N ILE A 40 -1.13 4.38 -12.12
CA ILE A 40 -0.55 4.63 -10.79
C ILE A 40 0.40 3.50 -10.39
N ALA A 41 0.04 2.23 -10.67
CA ALA A 41 0.92 1.10 -10.37
C ALA A 41 2.25 1.20 -11.12
N ASN A 42 2.24 1.50 -12.42
CA ASN A 42 3.47 1.70 -13.19
C ASN A 42 4.34 2.82 -12.63
N LEU A 43 3.75 3.94 -12.19
CA LEU A 43 4.50 5.03 -11.56
C LEU A 43 5.13 4.61 -10.23
N VAL A 44 4.39 3.89 -9.38
CA VAL A 44 4.92 3.40 -8.10
C VAL A 44 6.03 2.39 -8.32
N ILE A 45 5.86 1.44 -9.25
CA ILE A 45 6.87 0.44 -9.61
C ILE A 45 8.14 1.12 -10.14
N ALA A 46 8.00 2.11 -11.03
CA ALA A 46 9.16 2.86 -11.54
C ALA A 46 9.92 3.59 -10.42
N GLN A 47 9.20 4.21 -9.47
CA GLN A 47 9.82 4.86 -8.30
C GLN A 47 10.51 3.85 -7.37
N LEU A 48 9.89 2.71 -7.12
CA LEU A 48 10.46 1.62 -6.32
C LEU A 48 11.78 1.11 -6.92
N LEU A 49 11.78 0.79 -8.22
CA LEU A 49 12.98 0.33 -8.92
C LEU A 49 14.06 1.41 -9.02
N PHE A 50 13.67 2.67 -9.17
CA PHE A 50 14.60 3.80 -9.13
C PHE A 50 15.31 3.89 -7.77
N LEU A 51 14.56 3.83 -6.67
CA LEU A 51 15.12 3.92 -5.32
C LEU A 51 15.98 2.71 -4.95
N GLU A 52 15.62 1.52 -5.43
CA GLU A 52 16.44 0.31 -5.32
C GLU A 52 17.79 0.48 -6.00
N ALA A 53 17.81 1.04 -7.23
CA ALA A 53 19.04 1.27 -7.97
C ALA A 53 19.93 2.35 -7.34
N GLU A 54 19.34 3.37 -6.72
CA GLU A 54 20.08 4.46 -6.06
C GLU A 54 20.79 3.99 -4.77
N ASP A 55 20.09 3.25 -3.91
CA ASP A 55 20.65 2.71 -2.67
C ASP A 55 19.78 1.54 -2.15
N PRO A 56 20.17 0.27 -2.39
CA PRO A 56 19.36 -0.89 -2.02
C PRO A 56 19.43 -1.24 -0.53
N GLU A 57 20.29 -0.58 0.26
CA GLU A 57 20.37 -0.81 1.72
C GLU A 57 19.43 0.10 2.51
N LYS A 58 18.95 1.19 1.89
CA LYS A 58 18.12 2.19 2.56
C LYS A 58 16.64 1.90 2.41
N ASP A 59 15.92 2.05 3.51
CA ASP A 59 14.46 1.99 3.56
C ASP A 59 13.80 2.87 2.48
N ILE A 60 12.70 2.35 1.93
CA ILE A 60 11.75 3.11 1.10
C ILE A 60 10.49 3.32 1.94
N HIS A 61 9.95 4.54 1.94
CA HIS A 61 8.74 4.88 2.70
C HIS A 61 7.54 5.06 1.77
N LEU A 62 6.64 4.08 1.75
CA LEU A 62 5.41 4.09 0.98
C LEU A 62 4.25 4.60 1.83
N TYR A 63 3.82 5.84 1.57
CA TYR A 63 2.65 6.45 2.20
C TYR A 63 1.40 6.07 1.42
N ILE A 64 0.42 5.48 2.10
CA ILE A 64 -0.79 4.93 1.49
C ILE A 64 -2.01 5.72 1.97
N ASN A 65 -2.70 6.35 1.01
CA ASN A 65 -4.03 6.92 1.16
C ASN A 65 -4.90 6.47 -0.01
N SER A 66 -5.37 5.22 0.03
CA SER A 66 -6.01 4.58 -1.11
C SER A 66 -7.30 3.86 -0.73
N PRO A 67 -8.39 4.05 -1.50
CA PRO A 67 -9.59 3.22 -1.39
C PRO A 67 -9.39 1.81 -2.01
N GLY A 68 -8.20 1.50 -2.52
CA GLY A 68 -7.92 0.29 -3.29
C GLY A 68 -8.14 0.52 -4.79
N GLY A 69 -8.34 -0.57 -5.54
CA GLY A 69 -8.54 -0.49 -6.99
C GLY A 69 -8.34 -1.83 -7.67
N VAL A 70 -7.74 -1.80 -8.86
CA VAL A 70 -7.53 -2.97 -9.72
C VAL A 70 -6.58 -3.96 -9.03
N VAL A 71 -7.00 -5.22 -8.90
CA VAL A 71 -6.25 -6.27 -8.20
C VAL A 71 -4.91 -6.52 -8.87
N THR A 72 -4.87 -6.64 -10.21
CA THR A 72 -3.63 -6.90 -10.96
C THR A 72 -2.61 -5.76 -10.80
N ALA A 73 -3.07 -4.51 -10.85
CA ALA A 73 -2.23 -3.33 -10.61
C ALA A 73 -1.64 -3.34 -9.19
N GLY A 74 -2.46 -3.63 -8.18
CA GLY A 74 -1.98 -3.77 -6.81
C GLY A 74 -1.01 -4.94 -6.61
N MET A 75 -1.25 -6.08 -7.27
CA MET A 75 -0.36 -7.24 -7.23
C MET A 75 1.01 -6.93 -7.87
N ALA A 76 1.04 -6.13 -8.94
CA ALA A 76 2.31 -5.71 -9.54
C ALA A 76 3.15 -4.84 -8.58
N ILE A 77 2.51 -3.95 -7.82
CA ILE A 77 3.20 -3.19 -6.75
C ILE A 77 3.67 -4.14 -5.65
N TYR A 78 2.80 -5.05 -5.20
CA TYR A 78 3.12 -6.04 -4.16
C TYR A 78 4.36 -6.87 -4.53
N ASP A 79 4.36 -7.49 -5.70
CA ASP A 79 5.47 -8.33 -6.15
C ASP A 79 6.76 -7.51 -6.29
N THR A 80 6.66 -6.26 -6.75
CA THR A 80 7.81 -5.36 -6.80
C THR A 80 8.36 -5.09 -5.41
N MET A 81 7.52 -4.77 -4.41
CA MET A 81 7.96 -4.56 -3.03
C MET A 81 8.68 -5.79 -2.45
N ARG A 82 8.23 -7.00 -2.80
CA ARG A 82 8.85 -8.27 -2.36
C ARG A 82 10.12 -8.61 -3.12
N TYR A 83 10.27 -8.10 -4.34
CA TYR A 83 11.44 -8.32 -5.20
C TYR A 83 12.65 -7.46 -4.80
N LEU A 84 12.42 -6.25 -4.27
CA LEU A 84 13.50 -5.34 -3.90
C LEU A 84 14.35 -5.89 -2.75
N LYS A 85 15.63 -5.52 -2.70
CA LYS A 85 16.46 -5.69 -1.51
C LYS A 85 16.12 -4.62 -0.46
N ALA A 86 15.86 -3.39 -0.89
CA ALA A 86 15.51 -2.31 0.01
C ALA A 86 14.22 -2.63 0.78
N PRO A 87 14.22 -2.54 2.13
CA PRO A 87 13.02 -2.77 2.90
C PRO A 87 11.99 -1.66 2.66
N VAL A 88 10.75 -2.04 2.37
CA VAL A 88 9.67 -1.08 2.11
C VAL A 88 8.85 -0.88 3.39
N SER A 89 8.99 0.27 4.03
CA SER A 89 8.13 0.70 5.13
C SER A 89 6.82 1.26 4.59
N THR A 90 5.69 0.85 5.17
CA THR A 90 4.36 1.29 4.75
C THR A 90 3.70 2.15 5.82
N ILE A 91 3.05 3.24 5.43
CA ILE A 91 2.40 4.18 6.37
C ILE A 91 1.01 4.53 5.87
N CYS A 92 -0.03 4.13 6.60
CA CYS A 92 -1.40 4.51 6.30
C CYS A 92 -1.71 5.94 6.78
N VAL A 93 -2.03 6.83 5.84
CA VAL A 93 -2.45 8.21 6.11
C VAL A 93 -3.87 8.43 5.56
N GLY A 94 -4.87 8.44 6.45
CA GLY A 94 -6.27 8.57 6.07
C GLY A 94 -6.94 7.20 5.87
N GLN A 95 -6.70 6.53 4.74
CA GLN A 95 -7.25 5.18 4.52
C GLN A 95 -6.35 4.22 3.76
N ALA A 96 -6.49 2.94 4.07
CA ALA A 96 -5.98 1.83 3.27
C ALA A 96 -7.09 0.78 3.16
N ALA A 97 -7.77 0.74 2.02
CA ALA A 97 -8.89 -0.17 1.79
C ALA A 97 -8.62 -1.12 0.63
N SER A 98 -9.16 -2.34 0.68
CA SER A 98 -9.03 -3.34 -0.38
C SER A 98 -7.53 -3.57 -0.71
N MET A 99 -7.12 -3.42 -1.97
CA MET A 99 -5.69 -3.49 -2.36
C MET A 99 -4.78 -2.53 -1.60
N GLY A 100 -5.29 -1.38 -1.13
CA GLY A 100 -4.52 -0.48 -0.26
C GLY A 100 -4.17 -1.12 1.09
N ALA A 101 -5.08 -1.92 1.66
CA ALA A 101 -4.83 -2.65 2.91
C ALA A 101 -3.86 -3.83 2.71
N VAL A 102 -3.95 -4.52 1.56
CA VAL A 102 -3.00 -5.59 1.19
C VAL A 102 -1.59 -5.02 1.08
N LEU A 103 -1.41 -3.91 0.35
CA LEU A 103 -0.12 -3.24 0.22
C LEU A 103 0.40 -2.69 1.55
N LEU A 104 -0.49 -2.17 2.40
CA LEU A 104 -0.13 -1.75 3.76
C LEU A 104 0.44 -2.93 4.57
N ALA A 105 -0.26 -4.07 4.56
CA ALA A 105 0.15 -5.27 5.28
C ALA A 105 1.47 -5.86 4.74
N ALA A 106 1.74 -5.69 3.45
CA ALA A 106 2.89 -6.23 2.74
C ALA A 106 4.22 -5.49 2.99
N GLY A 107 4.19 -4.38 3.73
CA GLY A 107 5.42 -3.69 4.15
C GLY A 107 6.33 -4.59 4.97
N GLU A 108 7.61 -4.19 5.07
CA GLU A 108 8.62 -4.93 5.82
C GLU A 108 8.17 -5.12 7.28
N LYS A 109 8.38 -6.32 7.83
CA LYS A 109 7.91 -6.67 9.18
C LYS A 109 8.54 -5.77 10.23
N GLY A 110 7.73 -5.19 11.10
CA GLY A 110 8.17 -4.20 12.09
C GLY A 110 8.25 -2.77 11.53
N LYS A 111 7.91 -2.55 10.25
CA LYS A 111 7.95 -1.24 9.58
C LYS A 111 6.61 -0.87 8.92
N ARG A 112 5.51 -1.46 9.37
CA ARG A 112 4.14 -1.17 8.90
C ARG A 112 3.44 -0.28 9.91
N TYR A 113 2.97 0.87 9.47
CA TYR A 113 2.52 1.94 10.35
C TYR A 113 1.16 2.50 9.95
N THR A 114 0.48 3.12 10.90
CA THR A 114 -0.74 3.87 10.65
C THR A 114 -0.80 5.14 11.52
N LEU A 115 -1.46 6.18 11.03
CA LEU A 115 -1.81 7.34 11.86
C LEU A 115 -3.04 7.05 12.74
N PRO A 116 -3.24 7.75 13.87
CA PRO A 116 -4.27 7.38 14.85
C PRO A 116 -5.71 7.34 14.31
N ASN A 117 -6.04 8.24 13.40
CA ASN A 117 -7.40 8.38 12.84
C ASN A 117 -7.57 7.72 11.47
N SER A 118 -6.55 6.99 11.01
CA SER A 118 -6.66 6.25 9.75
C SER A 118 -7.64 5.08 9.89
N ARG A 119 -8.28 4.73 8.78
CA ARG A 119 -9.14 3.54 8.68
C ARG A 119 -8.55 2.52 7.72
N ILE A 120 -8.64 1.26 8.10
CA ILE A 120 -8.22 0.12 7.29
C ILE A 120 -9.49 -0.66 6.93
N MET A 121 -9.60 -1.13 5.69
CA MET A 121 -10.70 -1.99 5.27
C MET A 121 -10.18 -3.16 4.43
N ILE A 122 -10.59 -4.38 4.78
CA ILE A 122 -10.35 -5.58 3.97
C ILE A 122 -11.69 -6.18 3.55
N HIS A 123 -11.72 -6.76 2.35
CA HIS A 123 -12.87 -7.45 1.77
C HIS A 123 -12.39 -8.37 0.64
N GLN A 124 -13.28 -9.23 0.14
CA GLN A 124 -13.02 -10.07 -1.02
C GLN A 124 -12.95 -9.22 -2.32
N PRO A 125 -12.23 -9.68 -3.36
CA PRO A 125 -12.18 -8.95 -4.62
C PRO A 125 -13.56 -8.84 -5.25
N LEU A 126 -13.81 -7.68 -5.88
CA LEU A 126 -15.01 -7.43 -6.67
C LEU A 126 -14.70 -7.60 -8.16
N GLY A 127 -15.64 -8.18 -8.89
CA GLY A 127 -15.55 -8.31 -10.34
C GLY A 127 -16.92 -8.61 -10.93
N GLY A 128 -17.02 -8.49 -12.25
CA GLY A 128 -18.23 -8.77 -13.00
C GLY A 128 -17.88 -9.11 -14.43
N PHE A 129 -18.63 -10.05 -15.00
CA PHE A 129 -18.43 -10.50 -16.37
C PHE A 129 -19.78 -10.92 -16.98
N GLN A 130 -19.92 -10.76 -18.29
CA GLN A 130 -21.07 -11.19 -19.08
C GLN A 130 -20.58 -11.85 -20.36
N GLY A 131 -21.22 -12.93 -20.79
CA GLY A 131 -20.78 -13.69 -21.96
C GLY A 131 -21.40 -15.08 -22.02
N GLN A 132 -20.76 -15.98 -22.77
CA GLN A 132 -21.18 -17.38 -22.82
C GLN A 132 -21.00 -18.07 -21.47
N ALA A 133 -21.74 -19.15 -21.22
CA ALA A 133 -21.65 -19.91 -19.97
C ALA A 133 -20.20 -20.37 -19.66
N THR A 134 -19.46 -20.79 -20.70
CA THR A 134 -18.05 -21.16 -20.60
C THR A 134 -17.17 -20.00 -20.14
N ASP A 135 -17.34 -18.83 -20.74
CA ASP A 135 -16.57 -17.62 -20.38
C ASP A 135 -16.89 -17.16 -18.95
N ILE A 136 -18.17 -17.17 -18.57
CA ILE A 136 -18.60 -16.87 -17.19
C ILE A 136 -17.92 -17.81 -16.20
N ASN A 137 -17.89 -19.12 -16.49
CA ASN A 137 -17.22 -20.09 -15.63
C ASN A 137 -15.70 -19.81 -15.52
N ILE A 138 -15.02 -19.49 -16.63
CA ILE A 138 -13.59 -19.14 -16.62
C ILE A 138 -13.34 -17.93 -15.72
N HIS A 139 -14.10 -16.86 -15.87
CA HIS A 139 -13.95 -15.66 -15.05
C HIS A 139 -14.32 -15.87 -13.58
N ALA A 140 -15.32 -16.73 -13.30
CA ALA A 140 -15.67 -17.12 -11.93
C ALA A 140 -14.54 -17.89 -11.23
N GLN A 141 -13.87 -18.80 -11.94
CA GLN A 141 -12.71 -19.50 -11.39
C GLN A 141 -11.54 -18.55 -11.12
N GLU A 142 -11.28 -17.60 -12.03
CA GLU A 142 -10.18 -16.66 -11.86
C GLU A 142 -10.40 -15.70 -10.68
N ILE A 143 -11.62 -15.19 -10.46
CA ILE A 143 -11.89 -14.34 -9.29
C ILE A 143 -11.79 -15.12 -7.97
N LEU A 144 -12.17 -16.40 -7.95
CA LEU A 144 -12.00 -17.26 -6.78
C LEU A 144 -10.51 -17.51 -6.49
N ARG A 145 -9.70 -17.75 -7.53
CA ARG A 145 -8.24 -17.88 -7.42
C ARG A 145 -7.58 -16.61 -6.89
N MET A 146 -7.99 -15.44 -7.40
CA MET A 146 -7.52 -14.15 -6.90
C MET A 146 -7.89 -13.94 -5.44
N ARG A 147 -9.13 -14.27 -5.04
CA ARG A 147 -9.58 -14.20 -3.64
C ARG A 147 -8.72 -15.06 -2.72
N GLU A 148 -8.46 -16.31 -3.09
CA GLU A 148 -7.61 -17.22 -2.33
C GLU A 148 -6.17 -16.70 -2.20
N THR A 149 -5.63 -16.16 -3.29
CA THR A 149 -4.29 -15.55 -3.31
C THR A 149 -4.21 -14.36 -2.34
N LEU A 150 -5.15 -13.42 -2.40
CA LEU A 150 -5.18 -12.25 -1.51
C LEU A 150 -5.37 -12.64 -0.05
N ASN A 151 -6.23 -13.62 0.24
CA ASN A 151 -6.43 -14.12 1.59
C ASN A 151 -5.16 -14.81 2.13
N THR A 152 -4.43 -15.53 1.28
CA THR A 152 -3.14 -16.14 1.65
C THR A 152 -2.10 -15.07 1.99
N ILE A 153 -1.97 -14.04 1.16
CA ILE A 153 -1.05 -12.91 1.40
C ILE A 153 -1.39 -12.21 2.71
N LEU A 154 -2.66 -11.91 2.96
CA LEU A 154 -3.09 -11.30 4.22
C LEU A 154 -2.82 -12.22 5.41
N ALA A 155 -3.07 -13.52 5.31
CA ALA A 155 -2.76 -14.48 6.37
C ALA A 155 -1.27 -14.51 6.69
N GLU A 156 -0.41 -14.53 5.66
CA GLU A 156 1.05 -14.50 5.80
C GLU A 156 1.52 -13.24 6.56
N HIS A 157 1.12 -12.06 6.10
CA HIS A 157 1.60 -10.80 6.66
C HIS A 157 0.99 -10.48 8.03
N THR A 158 -0.26 -10.87 8.28
CA THR A 158 -0.93 -10.59 9.55
C THR A 158 -0.65 -11.63 10.63
N GLY A 159 -0.23 -12.84 10.24
CA GLY A 159 -0.13 -14.00 11.14
C GLY A 159 -1.49 -14.58 11.56
N GLN A 160 -2.60 -14.10 10.98
CA GLN A 160 -3.92 -14.69 11.21
C GLN A 160 -4.05 -16.02 10.46
N LYS A 161 -4.92 -16.89 10.96
CA LYS A 161 -5.29 -18.12 10.24
C LYS A 161 -6.03 -17.79 8.95
N PHE A 162 -5.78 -18.54 7.88
CA PHE A 162 -6.46 -18.38 6.60
C PHE A 162 -7.99 -18.35 6.74
N ASP A 163 -8.58 -19.29 7.48
CA ASP A 163 -10.04 -19.35 7.68
C ASP A 163 -10.60 -18.09 8.33
N LYS A 164 -9.82 -17.47 9.23
CA LYS A 164 -10.21 -16.22 9.87
C LYS A 164 -10.16 -15.07 8.87
N ILE A 165 -9.11 -14.99 8.05
CA ILE A 165 -9.03 -14.00 6.97
C ILE A 165 -10.20 -14.18 6.01
N ALA A 166 -10.47 -15.41 5.56
CA ALA A 166 -11.57 -15.70 4.62
C ALA A 166 -12.95 -15.31 5.19
N ALA A 167 -13.19 -15.55 6.47
CA ALA A 167 -14.41 -15.14 7.14
C ALA A 167 -14.51 -13.60 7.30
N ASP A 168 -13.42 -12.98 7.73
CA ASP A 168 -13.37 -11.53 7.99
C ASP A 168 -13.37 -10.73 6.67
N THR A 169 -12.93 -11.29 5.53
CA THR A 169 -12.99 -10.62 4.21
C THR A 169 -14.27 -10.90 3.42
N GLU A 170 -15.18 -11.75 3.92
CA GLU A 170 -16.42 -12.09 3.19
C GLU A 170 -17.30 -10.84 2.93
N ARG A 171 -17.21 -9.83 3.79
CA ARG A 171 -17.85 -8.52 3.64
C ARG A 171 -16.85 -7.43 4.01
N ASP A 172 -17.20 -6.17 3.74
CA ASP A 172 -16.41 -5.02 4.16
C ASP A 172 -16.14 -5.07 5.67
N PHE A 173 -14.86 -5.23 6.03
CA PHE A 173 -14.41 -5.29 7.40
C PHE A 173 -13.53 -4.10 7.73
N PHE A 174 -14.14 -3.10 8.37
CA PHE A 174 -13.49 -1.85 8.77
C PHE A 174 -12.82 -1.96 10.13
N MET A 175 -11.62 -1.39 10.21
CA MET A 175 -10.82 -1.29 11.42
C MET A 175 -10.30 0.13 11.60
N GLY A 176 -10.33 0.63 12.83
CA GLY A 176 -9.48 1.75 13.23
C GLY A 176 -8.05 1.29 13.49
N SER A 177 -7.14 2.23 13.72
CA SER A 177 -5.71 1.95 13.88
C SER A 177 -5.35 0.95 14.97
N ASP A 178 -5.97 1.03 16.16
CA ASP A 178 -5.76 0.04 17.24
C ASP A 178 -6.21 -1.37 16.85
N ALA A 179 -7.37 -1.46 16.18
CA ALA A 179 -7.89 -2.73 15.71
C ALA A 179 -6.99 -3.33 14.62
N ALA A 180 -6.52 -2.51 13.66
CA ALA A 180 -5.62 -2.96 12.61
C ALA A 180 -4.26 -3.43 13.16
N LYS A 181 -3.73 -2.75 14.18
CA LYS A 181 -2.51 -3.18 14.89
C LYS A 181 -2.73 -4.51 15.59
N LYS A 182 -3.82 -4.65 16.35
CA LYS A 182 -4.19 -5.91 17.03
C LYS A 182 -4.44 -7.05 16.04
N TYR A 183 -4.98 -6.74 14.85
CA TYR A 183 -5.21 -7.70 13.78
C TYR A 183 -3.91 -8.15 13.11
N GLY A 184 -2.84 -7.36 13.21
CA GLY A 184 -1.54 -7.65 12.62
C GLY A 184 -1.31 -7.04 11.24
N ILE A 185 -2.21 -6.17 10.75
CA ILE A 185 -2.04 -5.46 9.46
C ILE A 185 -0.90 -4.43 9.55
N VAL A 186 -0.78 -3.78 10.70
CA VAL A 186 0.29 -2.83 10.99
C VAL A 186 1.00 -3.22 12.28
N ASP A 187 2.25 -2.80 12.41
CA ASP A 187 3.08 -3.06 13.58
C ASP A 187 2.93 -1.97 14.63
N ASP A 188 2.78 -0.70 14.23
CA ASP A 188 2.63 0.40 15.18
C ASP A 188 1.76 1.57 14.71
N ILE A 189 1.33 2.39 15.68
CA ILE A 189 0.57 3.62 15.46
C ILE A 189 1.51 4.80 15.69
N VAL A 190 1.76 5.59 14.65
CA VAL A 190 2.65 6.75 14.74
C VAL A 190 1.92 7.87 15.46
N GLN A 191 2.30 8.09 16.71
CA GLN A 191 1.84 9.22 17.51
C GLN A 191 2.95 10.25 17.64
N ARG A 192 2.59 11.54 17.55
CA ARG A 192 3.49 12.60 17.95
C ARG A 192 3.75 12.44 19.44
N LYS A 193 4.99 12.11 19.83
CA LYS A 193 5.39 12.25 21.23
C LYS A 193 5.10 13.69 21.63
N SER A 194 4.21 13.91 22.59
CA SER A 194 4.15 15.20 23.26
C SER A 194 5.56 15.43 23.77
N GLN A 195 6.19 16.54 23.36
CA GLN A 195 7.30 17.06 24.14
C GLN A 195 6.67 17.42 25.48
N SER A 196 6.67 16.47 26.42
CA SER A 196 6.55 16.79 27.82
C SER A 196 7.77 17.66 28.10
N GLY A 197 7.57 18.96 28.19
CA GLY A 197 8.57 19.84 28.75
C GLY A 197 8.77 19.43 30.20
N ASP A 198 9.94 18.88 30.49
CA ASP A 198 10.79 19.13 31.66
C ASP A 198 12.18 18.51 31.42
#